data_AF-A0AAN7INE0-F1
#
_entry.id   AF-A0AAN7INE0-F1
#
_cell.length_a   1.000
_cell.length_b   1.000
_cell.length_c   1.000
_cell.angle_alpha   90.00
_cell.angle_beta   90.00
_cell.angle_gamma   90.00
#
_symmetry.space_group_name_H-M   'P 1'
#
loop_
_entity.id
_entity.type
_entity.pdbx_description
1 polymer ?
#
loop_
_entity_poly.entity_id
_entity_poly.type
_entity_poly.pdbx_seq_one_letter_code
_entity_poly.pdbx_strand_id
1 'polypeptide(L)'
;MVYPTARTRKRVHAVLRAPDGSAFQKCEKCGVSIAIALADMHECETKELAVKRFRGVCGRQSVVTESQSQSHTIGDQPRSPFRLFMENFLKTCKSRNLISIDQAGFDIWKNMSKEEREPYIIEANRVNSSYTKALLGEVNNMQEVNDEADSAMVGKFDRVCLLQNVKIL
;
A
#
# COMPACT_ATOMS: atom_id res chain seq x y z
N MET A 1 23.33 -5.87 -43.23
CA MET A 1 22.36 -4.82 -42.83
C MET A 1 21.20 -5.49 -42.12
N VAL A 2 21.07 -5.29 -40.81
CA VAL A 2 19.98 -5.87 -40.01
C VAL A 2 18.94 -4.77 -39.83
N TYR A 3 17.73 -4.97 -40.38
CA TYR A 3 16.64 -4.03 -40.19
C TYR A 3 15.99 -4.28 -38.81
N PRO A 4 15.76 -3.24 -37.99
CA PRO A 4 15.08 -3.42 -36.72
C PRO A 4 13.62 -3.81 -36.96
N THR A 5 13.20 -4.94 -36.40
CA THR A 5 11.80 -5.39 -36.39
C THR A 5 10.96 -4.48 -35.51
N ALA A 6 9.83 -4.00 -36.04
CA ALA A 6 8.90 -3.16 -35.31
C ALA A 6 8.31 -3.94 -34.11
N ARG A 7 8.54 -3.43 -32.89
CA ARG A 7 7.88 -3.95 -31.68
C ARG A 7 6.37 -3.79 -31.84
N THR A 8 5.64 -4.90 -31.86
CA THR A 8 4.19 -4.91 -31.66
C THR A 8 3.90 -4.35 -30.28
N ARG A 9 3.42 -3.10 -30.22
CA ARG A 9 2.94 -2.53 -28.95
C ARG A 9 1.76 -3.37 -28.52
N LYS A 10 1.82 -3.98 -27.31
CA LYS A 10 0.64 -4.54 -26.66
C LYS A 10 -0.41 -3.43 -26.63
N ARG A 11 -1.49 -3.56 -27.40
CA ARG A 11 -2.61 -2.63 -27.30
C ARG A 11 -3.23 -2.88 -25.93
N VAL A 12 -3.03 -1.93 -25.03
CA VAL A 12 -3.78 -1.89 -23.78
C VAL A 12 -5.22 -1.60 -24.19
N HIS A 13 -6.13 -2.56 -23.99
CA HIS A 13 -7.55 -2.30 -24.15
C HIS A 13 -7.92 -1.15 -23.20
N ALA A 14 -8.62 -0.15 -23.72
CA ALA A 14 -9.08 0.95 -22.90
C ALA A 14 -9.95 0.40 -21.76
N VAL A 15 -9.77 0.94 -20.56
CA VAL A 15 -10.63 0.61 -19.41
C VAL A 15 -12.07 0.95 -19.80
N LEU A 16 -12.99 0.01 -19.60
CA LEU A 16 -14.40 0.23 -19.88
C LEU A 16 -14.93 1.41 -19.05
N ARG A 17 -15.68 2.30 -19.70
CA ARG A 17 -16.27 3.51 -19.10
C ARG A 17 -17.75 3.59 -19.46
N ALA A 18 -18.50 4.34 -18.66
CA ALA A 18 -19.91 4.56 -18.90
C ALA A 18 -20.07 5.55 -20.07
N PRO A 19 -21.25 5.65 -20.68
CA PRO A 19 -21.50 6.59 -21.78
C PRO A 19 -21.20 8.07 -21.44
N ASP A 20 -21.27 8.43 -20.15
CA ASP A 20 -20.92 9.74 -19.62
C ASP A 20 -19.41 9.91 -19.32
N GLY A 21 -18.60 8.87 -19.59
CA GLY A 21 -17.16 8.82 -19.27
C GLY A 21 -16.85 8.43 -17.83
N SER A 22 -17.86 8.22 -16.99
CA SER A 22 -17.68 7.86 -15.58
C SER A 22 -17.05 6.47 -15.43
N ALA A 23 -16.34 6.28 -14.32
CA ALA A 23 -15.88 4.95 -13.87
C ALA A 23 -17.01 4.14 -13.20
N PHE A 24 -18.14 4.79 -12.94
CA PHE A 24 -19.32 4.20 -12.32
C PHE A 24 -20.52 4.29 -13.25
N GLN A 25 -21.36 3.27 -13.21
CA GLN A 25 -22.65 3.24 -13.88
C GLN A 25 -23.74 2.94 -12.85
N LYS A 26 -24.92 3.55 -13.01
CA LYS A 26 -26.10 3.19 -12.23
C LYS A 26 -26.68 1.90 -12.80
N CYS A 27 -26.86 0.88 -11.97
CA CYS A 27 -27.59 -0.31 -12.39
C CYS A 27 -29.06 0.03 -12.60
N GLU A 28 -29.59 -0.34 -13.76
CA GLU A 28 -30.97 -0.04 -14.14
C GLU A 28 -32.00 -0.83 -13.29
N LYS A 29 -31.59 -1.95 -12.70
CA LYS A 29 -32.46 -2.82 -11.89
C LYS A 29 -32.61 -2.35 -10.45
N CYS A 30 -31.50 -2.03 -9.77
CA CYS A 30 -31.49 -1.67 -8.35
C CYS A 30 -31.20 -0.18 -8.08
N GLY A 31 -30.84 0.59 -9.11
CA GLY A 31 -30.52 2.02 -9.00
C GLY A 31 -29.17 2.34 -8.33
N VAL A 32 -28.45 1.33 -7.82
CA VAL A 32 -27.16 1.52 -7.14
C VAL A 32 -26.07 1.90 -8.13
N SER A 33 -25.21 2.84 -7.75
CA SER A 33 -24.01 3.22 -8.53
C SER A 33 -22.90 2.20 -8.31
N ILE A 34 -22.54 1.44 -9.35
CA ILE A 34 -21.56 0.36 -9.32
C ILE A 34 -20.37 0.72 -10.19
N ALA A 35 -19.17 0.31 -9.78
CA ALA A 35 -17.98 0.43 -10.63
C ALA A 35 -18.15 -0.46 -11.86
N ILE A 36 -17.88 0.07 -13.06
CA ILE A 36 -18.14 -0.66 -14.31
C ILE A 36 -17.34 -1.95 -14.42
N ALA A 37 -16.13 -1.96 -13.85
CA ALA A 37 -15.30 -3.16 -13.74
C ALA A 37 -15.93 -4.29 -12.90
N LEU A 38 -16.96 -3.99 -12.10
CA LEU A 38 -17.66 -4.92 -11.21
C LEU A 38 -19.14 -5.08 -11.58
N ALA A 39 -19.59 -4.54 -12.72
CA ALA A 39 -21.00 -4.58 -13.12
C ALA A 39 -21.50 -6.02 -13.31
N ASP A 40 -20.70 -6.91 -13.89
CA ASP A 40 -21.05 -8.31 -14.12
C ASP A 40 -21.15 -9.13 -12.80
N MET A 41 -20.43 -8.69 -11.77
CA MET A 41 -20.44 -9.30 -10.43
C MET A 41 -21.46 -8.63 -9.50
N HIS A 42 -22.25 -7.68 -10.00
CA HIS A 42 -23.21 -6.97 -9.18
C HIS A 42 -24.51 -7.77 -9.00
N GLU A 43 -24.73 -8.25 -7.79
CA GLU A 43 -25.98 -8.92 -7.41
C GLU A 43 -27.06 -7.91 -7.01
N CYS A 44 -28.10 -7.79 -7.83
CA CYS A 44 -29.18 -6.80 -7.64
C CYS A 44 -30.15 -7.13 -6.50
N GLU A 45 -30.12 -8.34 -5.94
CA GLU A 45 -31.18 -8.87 -5.07
C GLU A 45 -30.81 -8.92 -3.58
N THR A 46 -29.63 -8.43 -3.20
CA THR A 46 -29.28 -8.30 -1.78
C THR A 46 -29.88 -7.00 -1.23
N LYS A 47 -31.12 -7.09 -0.72
CA LYS A 47 -31.72 -6.04 0.12
C LYS A 47 -30.69 -5.59 1.14
N GLU A 48 -30.24 -4.34 1.03
CA GLU A 48 -29.50 -3.57 2.04
C GLU A 48 -28.74 -4.48 3.04
N LEU A 49 -27.84 -5.33 2.54
CA LEU A 49 -26.76 -5.74 3.42
C LEU A 49 -26.00 -4.45 3.61
N ALA A 50 -26.22 -3.83 4.76
CA ALA A 50 -25.38 -2.78 5.29
C ALA A 50 -23.99 -3.39 5.54
N VAL A 51 -23.33 -3.86 4.48
CA VAL A 51 -21.93 -4.21 4.45
C VAL A 51 -21.28 -2.86 4.66
N LYS A 52 -20.96 -2.58 5.92
CA LYS A 52 -20.16 -1.43 6.31
C LYS A 52 -19.03 -1.42 5.32
N ARG A 53 -19.05 -0.46 4.36
CA ARG A 53 -17.93 -0.24 3.47
C ARG A 53 -16.72 -0.27 4.38
N PHE A 54 -15.77 -1.15 4.10
CA PHE A 54 -14.47 -1.03 4.73
C PHE A 54 -13.96 0.33 4.28
N ARG A 55 -14.23 1.34 5.12
CA ARG A 55 -13.65 2.66 5.02
C ARG A 55 -12.22 2.34 5.37
N GLY A 56 -11.42 2.02 4.34
CA GLY A 56 -10.03 1.60 4.52
C GLY A 56 -9.40 2.49 5.56
N VAL A 57 -8.63 1.91 6.47
CA VAL A 57 -8.18 2.57 7.71
C VAL A 57 -7.71 4.00 7.41
N CYS A 58 -8.63 4.95 7.57
CA CYS A 58 -8.39 6.38 7.62
C CYS A 58 -8.63 6.85 9.06
N GLY A 59 -8.40 5.95 10.01
CA GLY A 59 -8.23 6.31 11.39
C GLY A 59 -6.84 6.90 11.56
N ARG A 60 -6.76 8.20 11.84
CA ARG A 60 -5.72 8.64 12.79
C ARG A 60 -6.04 7.88 14.07
N GLN A 61 -5.27 6.85 14.37
CA GLN A 61 -5.41 6.11 15.61
C GLN A 61 -5.05 7.07 16.75
N SER A 62 -6.06 7.70 17.35
CA SER A 62 -5.95 8.21 18.71
C SER A 62 -6.16 7.02 19.64
N VAL A 63 -5.06 6.40 20.08
CA VAL A 63 -5.09 5.57 21.28
C VAL A 63 -4.31 6.31 22.34
N VAL A 64 -5.01 6.54 23.45
CA VAL A 64 -4.50 7.09 24.69
C VAL A 64 -3.27 6.30 25.13
N THR A 65 -2.25 7.06 25.53
CA THR A 65 -1.06 6.65 26.26
C THR A 65 -1.37 5.58 27.31
N GLU A 66 -0.78 4.41 27.13
CA GLU A 66 0.16 3.81 28.09
C GLU A 66 0.97 2.71 27.38
N SER A 67 2.22 3.07 27.07
CA SER A 67 3.41 2.20 27.08
C SER A 67 3.44 0.85 26.35
N GLN A 68 2.68 0.61 25.26
CA GLN A 68 2.85 -0.64 24.48
C GLN A 68 2.43 -0.62 23.00
N SER A 69 2.26 0.54 22.37
CA SER A 69 1.95 0.65 20.92
C SER A 69 2.70 1.77 20.19
N GLN A 70 3.80 2.26 20.75
CA GLN A 70 4.70 3.19 20.06
C GLN A 70 5.95 2.44 19.60
N SER A 71 6.34 2.66 18.33
CA SER A 71 7.73 2.54 17.86
C SER A 71 8.28 1.14 17.55
N HIS A 72 7.84 0.52 16.44
CA HIS A 72 8.71 -0.38 15.67
C HIS A 72 8.95 0.03 14.22
N THR A 73 8.28 1.08 13.69
CA THR A 73 8.26 1.29 12.23
C THR A 73 8.87 2.60 11.73
N ILE A 74 9.17 3.59 12.57
CA ILE A 74 9.81 4.85 12.11
C ILE A 74 11.07 5.18 12.91
N GLY A 75 11.11 4.86 14.21
CA GLY A 75 12.29 5.08 15.06
C GLY A 75 13.48 4.22 14.66
N ASP A 76 13.21 2.98 14.25
CA ASP A 76 14.24 1.98 13.96
C ASP A 76 14.72 2.01 12.50
N GLN A 77 14.08 2.79 11.62
CA GLN A 77 14.52 2.88 10.22
C GLN A 77 15.89 3.55 10.09
N PRO A 78 16.73 3.11 9.14
CA PRO A 78 18.03 3.71 8.92
C PRO A 78 17.86 5.16 8.44
N ARG A 79 18.57 6.08 9.10
CA ARG A 79 18.54 7.52 8.78
C ARG A 79 19.91 7.99 8.32
N SER A 80 19.92 8.92 7.37
CA SER A 80 21.17 9.56 6.96
C SER A 80 21.69 10.50 8.06
N PRO A 81 23.01 10.73 8.13
CA PRO A 81 23.59 11.71 9.06
C PRO A 81 22.96 13.10 8.91
N PHE A 82 22.69 13.52 7.67
CA PHE A 82 22.00 14.79 7.38
C PHE A 82 20.59 14.83 7.99
N ARG A 83 19.85 13.71 7.97
CA ARG A 83 18.50 13.67 8.54
C ARG A 83 18.51 13.86 10.05
N LEU A 84 19.47 13.24 10.74
CA LEU A 84 19.68 13.42 12.18
C LEU A 84 20.05 14.87 12.52
N PHE A 85 20.93 15.48 11.71
CA PHE A 85 21.22 16.90 11.81
C PHE A 85 19.97 17.76 11.65
N MET A 86 19.18 17.54 10.58
CA MET A 86 17.97 18.32 10.32
C MET A 86 16.94 18.17 11.43
N GLU A 87 16.82 17.01 12.05
CA GLU A 87 15.94 16.81 13.21
C GLU A 87 16.38 17.62 14.42
N ASN A 88 17.69 17.73 14.68
CA ASN A 88 18.21 18.58 15.74
C ASN A 88 18.11 20.06 15.39
N PHE A 89 18.40 20.43 14.14
CA PHE A 89 18.28 21.80 13.65
C PHE A 89 16.84 22.31 13.64
N LEU A 90 15.87 21.46 13.29
CA LEU A 90 14.45 21.82 13.34
C LEU A 90 13.97 22.12 14.76
N LYS A 91 14.52 21.44 15.77
CA LYS A 91 14.20 21.72 17.19
C LYS A 91 14.67 23.11 17.62
N THR A 92 15.73 23.66 17.00
CA THR A 92 16.24 24.99 17.33
C THR A 92 15.56 26.10 16.53
N CYS A 93 14.94 25.77 15.40
CA CYS A 93 14.21 26.72 14.56
C CYS A 93 12.84 27.09 15.13
N LYS A 94 12.55 28.39 15.23
CA LYS A 94 11.23 28.92 15.64
C LYS A 94 10.34 29.34 14.46
N SER A 95 10.87 29.33 13.24
CA SER A 95 10.16 29.82 12.05
C SER A 95 9.12 28.80 11.57
N ARG A 96 8.00 29.30 10.99
CA ARG A 96 6.94 28.44 10.44
C ARG A 96 7.18 28.08 8.97
N ASN A 97 8.07 28.78 8.27
CA ASN A 97 8.33 28.55 6.85
C ASN A 97 9.33 27.40 6.66
N LEU A 98 8.78 26.21 6.38
CA LEU A 98 9.55 24.98 6.25
C LEU A 98 10.56 25.01 5.10
N ILE A 99 10.26 25.70 4.00
CA ILE A 99 11.15 25.82 2.84
C ILE A 99 12.41 26.60 3.22
N SER A 100 12.23 27.72 3.93
CA SER A 100 13.37 28.53 4.39
C SER A 100 14.24 27.78 5.39
N ILE A 101 13.64 26.93 6.25
CA ILE A 101 14.39 26.09 7.19
C ILE A 101 15.18 25.03 6.45
N ASP A 102 14.58 24.39 5.45
CA ASP A 102 15.25 23.35 4.66
C ASP A 102 16.48 23.90 3.93
N GLN A 103 16.34 25.06 3.28
CA GLN A 103 17.44 25.76 2.62
C GLN A 103 18.56 26.14 3.62
N ALA A 104 18.20 26.76 4.75
CA ALA A 104 19.18 27.14 5.76
C ALA A 104 19.89 25.94 6.38
N GLY A 105 19.16 24.87 6.68
CA GLY A 105 19.74 23.63 7.21
C GLY A 105 20.68 22.98 6.20
N PHE A 106 20.33 22.97 4.91
CA PHE A 106 21.20 22.48 3.86
C PHE A 106 22.49 23.29 3.74
N ASP A 107 22.40 24.62 3.76
CA ASP A 107 23.56 25.51 3.70
C ASP A 107 24.48 25.33 4.91
N ILE A 108 23.91 25.19 6.12
CA ILE A 108 24.68 24.86 7.32
C ILE A 108 25.36 23.52 7.16
N TRP A 109 24.61 22.47 6.80
CA TRP A 109 25.16 21.14 6.62
C TRP A 109 26.33 21.14 5.64
N LYS A 110 26.18 21.81 4.49
CA LYS A 110 27.21 21.92 3.45
C LYS A 110 28.50 22.58 3.95
N ASN A 111 28.37 23.57 4.83
CA ASN A 111 29.50 24.31 5.40
C ASN A 111 30.10 23.70 6.68
N MET A 112 29.44 22.71 7.30
CA MET A 112 29.99 22.02 8.48
C MET A 112 31.26 21.24 8.15
N SER A 113 32.19 21.22 9.10
CA SER A 113 33.42 20.44 9.04
C SER A 113 33.16 18.94 9.20
N LYS A 114 34.19 18.10 9.02
CA LYS A 114 34.04 16.64 9.19
C LYS A 114 33.80 16.29 10.65
N GLU A 115 34.45 17.00 11.55
CA GLU A 115 34.39 16.84 13.00
C GLU A 115 33.00 17.24 13.52
N GLU A 116 32.42 18.32 13.00
CA GLU A 116 31.05 18.73 13.33
C GLU A 116 29.99 17.73 12.83
N ARG A 117 30.27 17.06 11.70
CA ARG A 117 29.39 16.03 11.14
C ARG A 117 29.55 14.66 11.80
N GLU A 118 30.70 14.40 12.43
CA GLU A 118 31.06 13.13 13.06
C GLU A 118 29.99 12.57 14.01
N PRO A 119 29.41 13.33 14.97
CA PRO A 119 28.40 12.79 15.88
C PRO A 119 27.18 12.25 15.12
N TYR A 120 26.74 12.93 14.07
CA TYR A 120 25.61 12.49 13.24
C TYR A 120 25.96 11.25 12.42
N ILE A 121 27.22 11.11 11.98
CA ILE A 121 27.69 9.93 11.23
C ILE A 121 27.73 8.71 12.15
N ILE A 122 28.29 8.85 13.35
CA ILE A 122 28.36 7.78 14.35
C ILE A 122 26.94 7.31 14.70
N GLU A 123 26.02 8.25 14.94
CA GLU A 123 24.65 7.90 15.29
C GLU A 123 23.88 7.25 14.13
N ALA A 124 24.03 7.76 12.90
CA ALA A 124 23.43 7.14 11.71
C ALA A 124 23.92 5.69 11.52
N ASN A 125 25.22 5.45 11.69
CA ASN A 125 25.80 4.11 11.60
C ASN A 125 25.26 3.18 12.69
N ARG A 126 25.11 3.69 13.92
CA ARG A 126 24.52 2.95 15.04
C ARG A 126 23.10 2.49 14.72
N VAL A 127 22.24 3.42 14.28
CA VAL A 127 20.83 3.13 13.93
C VAL A 127 20.74 2.17 12.74
N ASN A 128 21.57 2.36 11.71
CA ASN A 128 21.61 1.46 10.56
C ASN A 128 22.05 0.04 10.94
N SER A 129 23.03 -0.09 11.84
CA SER A 129 23.48 -1.39 12.33
C SER A 129 22.39 -2.10 13.13
N SER A 130 21.71 -1.39 14.04
CA SER A 130 20.61 -1.99 14.81
C SER A 130 19.46 -2.43 13.90
N TYR A 131 19.10 -1.62 12.91
CA TYR A 131 18.08 -1.96 11.92
C TYR A 131 18.43 -3.22 11.14
N THR A 132 19.66 -3.28 10.62
CA THR A 132 20.13 -4.43 9.83
C THR A 132 20.12 -5.71 10.66
N LYS A 133 20.51 -5.64 11.94
CA LYS A 133 20.45 -6.78 12.86
C LYS A 133 19.03 -7.25 13.13
N ALA A 134 18.08 -6.33 13.31
CA ALA A 134 16.67 -6.66 13.49
C ALA A 134 16.11 -7.39 12.25
N LEU A 135 16.38 -6.86 11.06
CA LEU A 135 15.93 -7.44 9.79
C LEU A 135 16.49 -8.86 9.57
N LEU A 136 17.76 -9.10 9.90
CA LEU A 136 18.34 -10.45 9.85
C LEU A 136 17.70 -11.40 10.87
N GLY A 137 17.35 -10.91 12.05
CA GLY A 137 16.62 -11.68 13.06
C GLY A 137 15.24 -12.10 12.58
N GLU A 138 14.51 -11.20 11.92
CA GLU A 138 13.20 -11.50 11.32
C GLU A 138 13.29 -12.57 10.23
N VAL A 139 14.27 -12.46 9.32
CA VAL A 139 14.50 -13.47 8.27
C VAL A 139 14.81 -14.84 8.85
N ASN A 140 15.67 -14.91 9.87
CA ASN A 140 16.03 -16.18 10.50
C ASN A 140 14.86 -16.81 11.29
N ASN A 141 13.93 -15.99 11.79
CA ASN A 141 12.75 -16.45 12.53
C ASN A 141 11.56 -16.77 11.63
N MET A 142 11.64 -16.53 10.32
CA MET A 142 10.64 -17.01 9.37
C MET A 142 10.81 -18.52 9.18
N GLN A 143 10.16 -19.28 10.05
CA GLN A 143 10.04 -20.73 9.94
C GLN A 143 9.33 -21.08 8.61
N GLU A 144 9.92 -22.01 7.85
CA GLU A 144 9.38 -22.56 6.60
C GLU A 144 7.95 -23.05 6.83
N VAL A 145 6.96 -22.29 6.34
CA VAL A 145 5.56 -22.70 6.33
C VAL A 145 5.41 -23.80 5.28
N ASN A 146 5.08 -25.01 5.72
CA ASN A 146 4.74 -26.10 4.81
C ASN A 146 3.42 -25.74 4.12
N ASP A 147 3.48 -25.36 2.84
CA ASP A 147 2.34 -24.98 1.99
C ASP A 147 1.49 -26.20 1.57
N GLU A 148 1.48 -27.30 2.34
CA GLU A 148 0.65 -28.48 2.08
C GLU A 148 -0.83 -28.11 2.24
N ALA A 149 -1.42 -27.63 1.15
CA ALA A 149 -2.82 -27.29 1.03
C ALA A 149 -3.66 -28.56 1.21
N ASP A 150 -4.38 -28.67 2.32
CA ASP A 150 -5.42 -29.68 2.55
C ASP A 150 -6.56 -29.51 1.53
N SER A 151 -6.34 -29.94 0.30
CA SER A 151 -7.35 -30.00 -0.78
C SER A 151 -8.26 -31.22 -0.58
N ALA A 152 -8.98 -31.26 0.52
CA ALA A 152 -9.86 -32.37 0.87
C ALA A 152 -11.31 -31.93 1.12
N MET A 153 -11.88 -31.07 0.28
CA MET A 153 -13.34 -30.88 0.18
C MET A 153 -13.77 -30.41 -1.23
N VAL A 154 -13.50 -31.19 -2.28
CA VAL A 154 -14.26 -31.06 -3.53
C VAL A 154 -15.59 -31.75 -3.34
N GLY A 155 -16.60 -30.99 -2.92
CA GLY A 155 -17.99 -31.41 -2.87
C GLY A 155 -18.44 -31.91 -4.25
N LYS A 156 -18.99 -33.13 -4.28
CA LYS A 156 -19.67 -33.68 -5.45
C LYS A 156 -20.85 -32.77 -5.79
N PHE A 157 -20.74 -31.97 -6.84
CA PHE A 157 -21.91 -31.35 -7.46
C PHE A 157 -22.56 -32.39 -8.36
N ASP A 158 -23.71 -32.90 -7.92
CA ASP A 158 -24.57 -33.75 -8.72
C ASP A 158 -24.98 -33.02 -10.00
N ARG A 159 -24.69 -33.61 -11.16
CA ARG A 159 -25.21 -33.16 -12.46
C ARG A 159 -26.69 -33.53 -12.56
N VAL A 160 -27.58 -32.66 -12.10
CA VAL A 160 -29.01 -32.79 -12.41
C VAL A 160 -29.60 -31.45 -12.82
N CYS A 161 -29.57 -31.16 -14.12
CA CYS A 161 -30.73 -30.69 -14.90
C CYS A 161 -30.31 -30.26 -16.31
N LEU A 162 -30.32 -31.20 -17.26
CA LEU A 162 -30.49 -30.89 -18.68
C LEU A 162 -31.44 -31.91 -19.28
N LEU A 163 -32.74 -31.75 -19.04
CA LEU A 163 -33.79 -32.12 -20.00
C LEU A 163 -34.97 -31.18 -19.74
N GLN A 164 -34.91 -29.99 -20.35
CA GLN A 164 -36.10 -29.18 -20.57
C GLN A 164 -37.01 -29.95 -21.54
N ASN A 165 -38.23 -30.21 -21.08
CA ASN A 165 -39.34 -30.69 -21.87
C ASN A 165 -39.61 -29.75 -23.04
N VAL A 166 -39.40 -30.23 -24.27
CA VAL A 166 -39.99 -29.63 -25.47
C VAL A 166 -41.18 -30.49 -25.87
N LYS A 167 -42.38 -30.11 -25.42
CA LYS A 167 -43.64 -30.50 -26.08
C LYS A 167 -43.98 -29.36 -27.03
N ILE A 168 -43.79 -29.59 -28.33
CA ILE A 168 -44.38 -28.77 -29.38
C ILE A 168 -45.68 -29.48 -29.80
N LEU A 169 -46.75 -28.69 -29.84
CA LEU A 169 -48.09 -29.06 -30.34
C LEU A 169 -48.05 -29.48 -31.81
#